data_AF-A0A821V6K0-F1
#
_entry.id   AF-A0A821V6K0-F1
#
_cell.length_a   1.000
_cell.length_b   1.000
_cell.length_c   1.000
_cell.angle_alpha   90.00
_cell.angle_beta   90.00
_cell.angle_gamma   90.00
#
_symmetry.space_group_name_H-M   'P 1'
#
loop_
_entity.id
_entity.type
_entity.pdbx_description
1 polymer ?
#
loop_
_entity_poly.entity_id
_entity_poly.type
_entity_poly.pdbx_seq_one_letter_code
_entity_poly.pdbx_strand_id
1 'polypeptide(L)'
;MHFNAEAASQNKKLVQCYICFQCNHVAKYCKTKQQICAKCGDNHRIEQCTAGNDAIKCNNYKGKHLETANDCPNFLEQEKRTLNLINQYQSTSSPAITTPLLHDSNQFPSLLNMHQHQQGQLHNDIFDELINLLTTKMKKIIEETTKRLFKSLQQKIKKANKLVHQLKH
;
A
#
# COMPACT_ATOMS: atom_id res chain seq x y z
N MET A 1 40.28 -25.47 -9.53
CA MET A 1 39.07 -26.15 -9.04
C MET A 1 37.88 -25.32 -9.50
N HIS A 2 37.06 -25.81 -10.43
CA HIS A 2 35.83 -25.14 -10.82
C HIS A 2 34.72 -25.56 -9.85
N PHE A 3 34.14 -24.59 -9.14
CA PHE A 3 32.94 -24.83 -8.35
C PHE A 3 31.74 -24.76 -9.27
N ASN A 4 31.04 -25.88 -9.43
CA ASN A 4 29.72 -25.88 -10.06
C ASN A 4 28.75 -25.27 -9.06
N ALA A 5 28.35 -24.02 -9.28
CA ALA A 5 27.30 -23.39 -8.50
C ALA A 5 25.95 -23.97 -8.92
N GLU A 6 25.18 -24.46 -7.95
CA GLU A 6 23.80 -24.87 -8.19
C GLU A 6 22.95 -23.66 -8.60
N ALA A 7 21.96 -23.89 -9.46
CA ALA A 7 21.02 -22.86 -9.85
C ALA A 7 20.24 -22.36 -8.62
N ALA A 8 20.14 -21.04 -8.46
CA ALA A 8 19.39 -20.45 -7.36
C ALA A 8 17.92 -20.87 -7.42
N SER A 9 17.43 -21.57 -6.37
CA SER A 9 16.01 -21.89 -6.26
C SER A 9 15.24 -20.72 -5.66
N GLN A 10 14.15 -20.32 -6.33
CA GLN A 10 13.24 -19.29 -5.81
C GLN A 10 12.15 -19.96 -4.98
N ASN A 11 11.95 -19.47 -3.75
CA ASN A 11 10.86 -19.95 -2.91
C ASN A 11 9.53 -19.38 -3.43
N LYS A 12 8.69 -20.26 -4.00
CA LYS A 12 7.37 -19.91 -4.53
C LYS A 12 6.28 -19.82 -3.46
N LYS A 13 6.56 -20.27 -2.23
CA LYS A 13 5.57 -20.29 -1.15
C LYS A 13 5.44 -18.92 -0.51
N LEU A 14 4.21 -18.51 -0.26
CA LEU A 14 3.91 -17.29 0.47
C LEU A 14 4.42 -17.43 1.91
N VAL A 15 5.17 -16.42 2.36
CA VAL A 15 5.66 -16.37 3.73
C VAL A 15 4.61 -15.70 4.62
N GLN A 16 4.16 -16.40 5.66
CA GLN A 16 3.30 -15.87 6.71
C GLN A 16 4.11 -15.57 7.98
N CYS A 17 3.86 -14.42 8.60
CA CYS A 17 4.46 -14.05 9.86
C CYS A 17 3.72 -14.68 11.04
N TYR A 18 4.39 -15.48 11.88
CA TYR A 18 3.77 -16.09 13.07
C TYR A 18 3.58 -15.13 14.27
N ILE A 19 3.94 -13.84 14.14
CA ILE A 19 3.70 -12.82 15.17
C ILE A 19 2.39 -12.08 14.90
N CYS A 20 2.17 -11.62 13.67
CA CYS A 20 0.98 -10.83 13.30
C CYS A 20 0.05 -11.52 12.30
N PHE A 21 0.38 -12.72 11.85
CA PHE A 21 -0.35 -13.53 10.85
C PHE A 21 -0.57 -12.88 9.48
N GLN A 22 0.10 -11.75 9.22
CA GLN A 22 0.14 -11.13 7.90
C GLN A 22 1.19 -11.81 7.01
N CYS A 23 0.97 -11.73 5.71
CA CYS A 23 1.89 -12.28 4.73
C CYS A 23 2.99 -11.27 4.34
N ASN A 24 3.94 -11.71 3.52
CA ASN A 24 5.03 -10.92 2.93
C ASN A 24 6.17 -10.53 3.88
N HIS A 25 6.24 -11.12 5.09
CA HIS A 25 7.40 -10.99 5.95
C HIS A 25 7.51 -12.16 6.94
N VAL A 26 8.74 -12.45 7.38
CA VAL A 26 9.00 -13.39 8.48
C VAL A 26 8.95 -12.69 9.83
N ALA A 27 8.75 -13.47 10.90
CA ALA A 27 8.75 -12.98 12.29
C ALA A 27 9.98 -12.12 12.65
N LYS A 28 11.16 -12.47 12.12
CA LYS A 28 12.41 -11.71 12.33
C LYS A 28 12.32 -10.24 11.88
N TYR A 29 11.50 -9.94 10.87
CA TYR A 29 11.32 -8.59 10.33
C TYR A 29 9.94 -8.00 10.65
N CYS A 30 9.22 -8.59 11.60
CA CYS A 30 7.93 -8.06 12.03
C CYS A 30 8.15 -6.79 12.87
N LYS A 31 7.39 -5.73 12.54
CA LYS A 31 7.41 -4.47 13.30
C LYS A 31 6.46 -4.49 14.50
N THR A 32 5.64 -5.53 14.62
CA THR A 32 4.66 -5.67 15.70
C THR A 32 5.38 -6.05 16.99
N LYS A 33 5.14 -5.27 18.05
CA LYS A 33 5.77 -5.50 19.38
C LYS A 33 5.09 -6.62 20.17
N GLN A 34 3.81 -6.86 19.90
CA GLN A 34 2.98 -7.83 20.61
C GLN A 34 2.61 -8.97 19.66
N GLN A 35 2.61 -10.19 20.17
CA GLN A 35 2.16 -11.37 19.43
C GLN A 35 0.63 -11.40 19.41
N ILE A 36 0.07 -11.62 18.22
CA ILE A 36 -1.35 -11.85 18.01
C ILE A 36 -1.63 -13.34 18.26
N CYS A 37 -2.78 -13.64 18.83
CA CYS A 37 -3.22 -15.02 19.06
C CYS A 37 -3.82 -15.62 17.78
N ALA A 38 -3.35 -16.82 17.40
CA ALA A 38 -3.83 -17.56 16.21
C ALA A 38 -5.24 -18.18 16.37
N LYS A 39 -5.89 -17.93 17.50
CA LYS A 39 -7.25 -18.41 17.77
C LYS A 39 -8.25 -17.26 17.74
N CYS A 40 -8.05 -16.25 18.60
CA CYS A 40 -9.02 -15.16 18.76
C CYS A 40 -8.62 -13.84 18.12
N GLY A 41 -7.37 -13.71 17.65
CA GLY A 41 -6.86 -12.46 17.07
C GLY A 41 -6.51 -11.36 18.08
N ASP A 42 -6.51 -11.65 19.39
CA ASP A 42 -6.14 -10.69 20.43
C ASP A 42 -4.63 -10.68 20.73
N ASN A 43 -4.17 -9.65 21.46
CA ASN A 43 -2.75 -9.43 21.79
C ASN A 43 -2.27 -10.31 22.95
N HIS A 44 -2.12 -11.61 22.70
CA HIS A 44 -1.51 -12.55 23.63
C HIS A 44 -0.95 -13.79 22.90
N ARG A 45 -0.15 -14.59 23.62
CA ARG A 45 0.34 -15.88 23.11
C ARG A 45 -0.79 -16.91 23.14
N ILE A 46 -0.82 -17.82 22.15
CA ILE A 46 -1.87 -18.85 22.05
C ILE A 46 -2.05 -19.69 23.32
N GLU A 47 -0.99 -19.88 24.10
CA GLU A 47 -0.99 -20.61 25.38
C GLU A 47 -1.78 -19.89 26.50
N GLN A 48 -1.89 -18.57 26.40
CA GLN A 48 -2.60 -17.71 27.36
C GLN A 48 -4.04 -17.41 26.91
N CYS A 49 -4.48 -18.03 25.81
CA CYS A 49 -5.80 -17.79 25.24
C CYS A 49 -6.88 -18.49 26.06
N THR A 50 -7.77 -17.70 26.66
CA THR A 50 -8.96 -18.20 27.38
C THR A 50 -10.20 -18.28 26.49
N ALA A 51 -10.06 -17.96 25.20
CA ALA A 51 -11.17 -17.95 24.27
C ALA A 51 -11.62 -19.38 23.93
N GLY A 52 -12.93 -19.63 24.01
CA GLY A 52 -13.53 -20.91 23.62
C GLY A 52 -13.47 -21.15 22.10
N ASN A 53 -13.83 -22.37 21.67
CA ASN A 53 -13.83 -22.73 20.24
C ASN A 53 -14.77 -21.85 19.39
N ASP A 54 -15.77 -21.21 19.99
CA ASP A 54 -16.70 -20.30 19.31
C ASP A 54 -16.10 -18.92 19.01
N ALA A 55 -14.98 -18.58 19.66
CA ALA A 55 -14.29 -17.31 19.50
C ALA A 55 -13.13 -17.38 18.49
N ILE A 56 -13.09 -18.46 17.68
CA ILE A 56 -12.11 -18.58 16.60
C ILE A 56 -12.39 -17.50 15.55
N LYS A 57 -11.43 -16.62 15.32
CA LYS A 57 -11.55 -15.49 14.40
C LYS A 57 -10.22 -15.23 13.72
N CYS A 58 -10.22 -15.26 12.40
CA CYS A 58 -9.07 -14.88 11.59
C CYS A 58 -8.93 -13.35 11.50
N ASN A 59 -7.80 -12.79 11.88
CA ASN A 59 -7.55 -11.35 11.78
C ASN A 59 -7.57 -10.82 10.33
N ASN A 60 -7.15 -11.64 9.35
CA ASN A 60 -7.05 -11.21 7.95
C ASN A 60 -8.43 -11.10 7.28
N TYR A 61 -9.30 -12.11 7.42
CA TYR A 61 -10.61 -12.18 6.75
C TYR A 61 -11.80 -11.92 7.69
N LYS A 62 -11.55 -11.88 9.01
CA LYS A 62 -12.57 -11.78 10.07
C LYS A 62 -13.59 -12.93 10.09
N GLY A 63 -13.27 -14.06 9.47
CA GLY A 63 -14.09 -15.28 9.45
C GLY A 63 -13.80 -16.24 10.60
N LYS A 64 -14.62 -17.28 10.73
CA LYS A 64 -14.51 -18.33 11.78
C LYS A 64 -13.54 -19.44 11.38
N HIS A 65 -12.26 -19.10 11.24
CA HIS A 65 -11.18 -20.08 11.04
C HIS A 65 -9.91 -19.60 11.73
N LEU A 66 -8.99 -20.53 11.99
CA LEU A 66 -7.67 -20.23 12.56
C LEU A 66 -6.84 -19.43 11.56
N GLU A 67 -6.01 -18.51 12.04
CA GLU A 67 -5.12 -17.71 11.20
C GLU A 67 -4.15 -18.53 10.33
N THR A 68 -3.81 -19.74 10.77
CA THR A 68 -2.93 -20.68 10.07
C THR A 68 -3.68 -21.66 9.16
N ALA A 69 -5.01 -21.51 9.03
CA ALA A 69 -5.78 -22.34 8.12
C ALA A 69 -5.46 -21.98 6.66
N ASN A 70 -5.12 -22.99 5.86
CA ASN A 70 -4.82 -22.84 4.43
C ASN A 70 -6.06 -22.41 3.62
N ASP A 71 -7.25 -22.55 4.19
CA ASP A 71 -8.52 -22.18 3.55
C ASP A 71 -8.88 -20.69 3.72
N CYS A 72 -7.98 -19.87 4.25
CA CYS A 72 -8.22 -18.44 4.39
C CYS A 72 -8.32 -17.77 3.00
N PRO A 73 -9.45 -17.11 2.65
CA PRO A 73 -9.64 -16.50 1.33
C PRO A 73 -8.58 -15.46 0.99
N ASN A 74 -8.19 -14.65 1.98
CA ASN A 74 -7.18 -13.61 1.83
C ASN A 74 -5.77 -14.20 1.63
N PHE A 75 -5.48 -15.35 2.25
CA PHE A 75 -4.21 -16.04 2.06
C PHE A 75 -4.12 -16.60 0.63
N LEU A 76 -5.17 -17.30 0.17
CA LEU A 76 -5.26 -17.84 -1.19
C LEU A 76 -5.17 -16.74 -2.26
N GLU A 77 -5.82 -15.59 -2.02
CA GLU A 77 -5.74 -14.45 -2.93
C GLU A 77 -4.30 -13.91 -3.03
N GLN A 78 -3.61 -13.76 -1.90
CA GLN A 78 -2.23 -13.28 -1.89
C GLN A 78 -1.25 -14.29 -2.50
N GLU A 79 -1.46 -15.58 -2.29
CA GLU A 79 -0.70 -16.64 -2.94
C GLU A 79 -0.86 -16.57 -4.45
N LYS A 80 -2.10 -16.46 -4.95
CA LYS A 80 -2.39 -16.31 -6.39
C LYS A 80 -1.73 -15.07 -6.98
N ARG A 81 -1.80 -13.92 -6.29
CA ARG A 81 -1.14 -12.68 -6.73
C ARG A 81 0.37 -12.85 -6.83
N THR A 82 0.98 -13.48 -5.83
CA THR A 82 2.43 -13.72 -5.78
C THR A 82 2.87 -14.67 -6.90
N LEU A 83 2.11 -15.75 -7.14
CA LEU A 83 2.37 -16.68 -8.23
C LEU A 83 2.28 -15.99 -9.61
N ASN A 84 1.26 -15.15 -9.81
CA ASN A 84 1.11 -14.39 -11.05
C ASN A 84 2.29 -13.45 -11.30
N LEU A 85 2.76 -12.74 -10.26
CA LEU A 85 3.95 -11.90 -10.33
C LEU A 85 5.18 -12.72 -10.72
N ILE A 86 5.42 -13.86 -10.06
CA ILE A 86 6.55 -14.74 -10.37
C ILE A 86 6.48 -15.21 -11.84
N ASN A 87 5.31 -15.66 -12.31
CA ASN A 87 5.13 -16.12 -13.69
C ASN A 87 5.33 -15.00 -14.71
N GLN A 88 4.85 -13.78 -14.41
CA GLN A 88 5.07 -12.60 -15.24
C GLN A 88 6.55 -12.24 -15.31
N TYR A 89 7.25 -12.23 -14.17
CA TYR A 89 8.70 -12.03 -14.15
C TYR A 89 9.40 -13.11 -14.98
N GLN A 90 9.11 -14.40 -14.77
CA GLN A 90 9.72 -15.49 -15.54
C GLN A 90 9.48 -15.40 -17.05
N SER A 91 8.31 -14.93 -17.47
CA SER A 91 7.93 -14.80 -18.88
C SER A 91 8.55 -13.56 -19.54
N THR A 92 8.80 -12.50 -18.78
CA THR A 92 9.43 -11.25 -19.27
C THR A 92 10.95 -11.27 -19.14
N SER A 93 11.47 -12.04 -18.18
CA SER A 93 12.90 -12.34 -18.00
C SER A 93 13.26 -13.63 -18.74
N SER A 94 13.16 -13.64 -20.07
CA SER A 94 13.93 -14.63 -20.83
C SER A 94 15.42 -14.42 -20.50
N PRO A 95 16.20 -15.50 -20.33
CA PRO A 95 17.57 -15.36 -19.88
C PRO A 95 18.37 -14.69 -21.00
N ALA A 96 18.92 -13.51 -20.74
CA ALA A 96 20.17 -13.13 -21.37
C ALA A 96 21.28 -14.05 -20.82
N ILE A 97 21.20 -15.35 -21.12
CA ILE A 97 22.34 -16.29 -21.04
C ILE A 97 22.88 -16.42 -22.47
N THR A 98 23.15 -15.28 -23.08
CA THR A 98 24.38 -15.13 -23.82
C THR A 98 25.18 -14.18 -22.95
N THR A 99 26.04 -14.72 -22.09
CA THR A 99 27.17 -13.94 -21.59
C THR A 99 27.81 -13.31 -22.83
N PRO A 100 27.75 -11.97 -23.00
CA PRO A 100 28.54 -11.34 -24.04
C PRO A 100 29.98 -11.74 -23.74
N LEU A 101 30.70 -12.18 -24.76
CA LEU A 101 32.14 -12.42 -24.64
C LEU A 101 32.75 -11.09 -24.16
N LEU A 102 33.00 -10.95 -22.86
CA LEU A 102 33.60 -9.78 -22.24
C LEU A 102 35.09 -9.76 -22.59
N HIS A 103 35.41 -9.52 -23.86
CA HIS A 103 36.75 -9.28 -24.38
C HIS A 103 36.73 -8.05 -25.28
N ASP A 104 36.16 -6.95 -24.79
CA ASP A 104 36.58 -5.64 -25.26
C ASP A 104 36.56 -4.65 -24.10
N SER A 105 37.75 -4.28 -23.63
CA SER A 105 37.92 -3.33 -22.51
C SER A 105 37.56 -1.90 -22.91
N ASN A 106 37.25 -1.66 -24.18
CA ASN A 106 36.99 -0.33 -24.74
C ASN A 106 35.51 -0.02 -24.99
N GLN A 107 34.58 -0.91 -24.63
CA GLN A 107 33.13 -0.73 -24.87
C GLN A 107 32.29 -0.47 -23.61
N PHE A 108 32.90 -0.07 -22.49
CA PHE A 108 32.13 0.43 -21.36
C PHE A 108 31.89 1.93 -21.50
N PRO A 109 30.64 2.40 -21.73
CA PRO A 109 30.36 3.83 -21.69
C PRO A 109 30.63 4.35 -20.27
N SER A 110 31.36 5.46 -20.17
CA SER A 110 31.66 6.10 -18.89
C SER A 110 30.37 6.37 -18.11
N LEU A 111 30.26 5.80 -16.91
CA LEU A 111 29.09 5.90 -16.01
C LEU A 111 28.83 7.32 -15.47
N LEU A 112 29.45 8.36 -16.03
CA LEU A 112 29.35 9.72 -15.51
C LEU A 112 28.01 10.40 -15.83
N ASN A 113 27.23 9.94 -16.82
CA ASN A 113 26.04 10.65 -17.29
C ASN A 113 24.70 9.91 -17.19
N MET A 114 24.64 8.66 -16.71
CA MET A 114 23.36 7.93 -16.67
C MET A 114 22.44 8.31 -15.49
N HIS A 115 22.91 9.11 -14.53
CA HIS A 115 22.07 9.51 -13.39
C HIS A 115 21.17 10.72 -13.65
N GLN A 116 21.35 11.44 -14.77
CA GLN A 116 20.51 12.62 -15.05
C GLN A 116 19.26 12.33 -15.90
N HIS A 117 19.24 11.28 -16.73
CA HIS A 117 18.16 11.16 -17.73
C HIS A 117 16.94 10.31 -17.30
N GLN A 118 16.99 9.53 -16.22
CA GLN A 118 15.84 8.68 -15.81
C GLN A 118 14.96 9.26 -14.69
N GLN A 119 15.38 10.29 -13.96
CA GLN A 119 14.58 10.83 -12.86
C GLN A 119 13.64 12.00 -13.24
N GLY A 120 13.71 12.53 -14.46
CA GLY A 120 13.15 13.86 -14.76
C GLY A 120 11.83 13.96 -15.54
N GLN A 121 11.35 12.91 -16.22
CA GLN A 121 10.30 13.13 -17.25
C GLN A 121 8.97 12.40 -17.08
N LEU A 122 8.86 11.31 -16.33
CA LEU A 122 7.57 10.58 -16.24
C LEU A 122 6.76 10.90 -14.97
N HIS A 123 7.42 11.40 -13.92
CA HIS A 123 6.78 11.68 -12.64
C HIS A 123 6.23 13.11 -12.52
N ASN A 124 6.72 14.06 -13.33
CA ASN A 124 6.33 15.47 -13.21
C ASN A 124 4.95 15.73 -13.82
N ASP A 125 4.65 15.17 -15.00
CA ASP A 125 3.39 15.42 -15.68
C ASP A 125 2.16 14.91 -14.89
N ILE A 126 2.26 13.71 -14.31
CA ILE A 126 1.18 13.12 -13.50
C ILE A 126 0.99 13.90 -12.19
N PHE A 127 2.09 14.36 -11.60
CA PHE A 127 2.05 15.11 -10.35
C PHE A 127 1.44 16.50 -10.56
N ASP A 128 1.80 17.17 -11.66
CA ASP A 128 1.22 18.46 -12.04
C ASP A 128 -0.27 18.35 -12.38
N GLU A 129 -0.69 17.27 -13.04
CA GLU A 129 -2.11 17.00 -13.31
C GLU A 129 -2.91 16.80 -12.00
N LEU A 130 -2.35 16.06 -11.04
CA LEU A 130 -2.96 15.87 -9.72
C LEU A 130 -3.04 17.17 -8.93
N ILE A 131 -1.99 18.00 -8.94
CA ILE A 131 -1.98 19.30 -8.28
C ILE A 131 -3.02 20.24 -8.91
N ASN A 132 -3.10 20.28 -10.24
CA ASN A 132 -4.07 21.12 -10.94
C ASN A 132 -5.51 20.68 -10.66
N LEU A 133 -5.76 19.37 -10.60
CA LEU A 133 -7.08 18.83 -10.25
C LEU A 133 -7.46 19.19 -8.81
N LEU A 134 -6.53 19.04 -7.86
CA LEU A 134 -6.76 19.38 -6.45
C LEU A 134 -7.02 20.89 -6.28
N THR A 135 -6.20 21.72 -6.90
CA THR A 135 -6.31 23.19 -6.85
C THR A 135 -7.65 23.66 -7.42
N THR A 136 -8.09 23.08 -8.54
CA THR A 136 -9.39 23.41 -9.15
C THR A 136 -10.55 23.03 -8.25
N LYS A 137 -10.50 21.85 -7.60
CA LYS A 137 -11.53 21.43 -6.64
C LYS A 137 -11.55 22.33 -5.41
N MET A 138 -10.39 22.67 -4.85
CA MET A 138 -10.29 23.57 -3.70
C MET A 138 -10.85 24.96 -4.01
N LYS A 139 -10.50 25.52 -5.18
CA LYS A 139 -11.03 26.81 -5.63
C LYS A 139 -12.56 26.80 -5.68
N LYS A 140 -13.15 25.76 -6.27
CA LYS A 140 -14.61 25.60 -6.35
C LYS A 140 -15.27 25.51 -4.98
N ILE A 141 -14.67 24.76 -4.04
CA ILE A 141 -15.18 24.65 -2.66
C ILE A 141 -15.14 26.00 -1.95
N ILE A 142 -14.05 26.76 -2.10
CA ILE A 142 -13.90 28.08 -1.49
C ILE A 142 -14.93 29.05 -2.07
N GLU A 143 -15.12 29.07 -3.39
CA GLU A 143 -16.11 29.93 -4.05
C GLU A 143 -17.54 29.60 -3.60
N GLU A 144 -17.91 28.33 -3.50
CA GLU A 144 -19.23 27.92 -3.02
C GLU A 144 -19.44 28.28 -1.55
N THR A 145 -18.42 28.07 -0.72
CA THR A 145 -18.49 28.37 0.72
C THR A 145 -18.61 29.87 0.96
N THR A 146 -17.82 30.69 0.26
CA THR A 146 -17.86 32.16 0.36
C THR A 146 -19.20 32.72 -0.11
N LYS A 147 -19.76 32.23 -1.22
CA LYS A 147 -21.12 32.60 -1.69
C LYS A 147 -22.19 32.30 -0.64
N ARG A 148 -22.15 31.12 -0.02
CA ARG A 148 -23.11 30.73 1.03
C ARG A 148 -22.99 31.62 2.27
N LEU A 149 -21.77 31.88 2.72
CA LEU A 149 -21.51 32.76 3.85
C LEU A 149 -21.99 34.18 3.57
N PHE A 150 -21.68 34.72 2.39
CA PHE A 150 -22.10 36.07 2.02
C PHE A 150 -23.63 36.20 1.93
N LYS A 151 -24.31 35.22 1.34
CA LYS A 151 -25.78 35.17 1.29
C LYS A 151 -26.39 35.12 2.69
N SER A 152 -25.83 34.30 3.59
CA SER A 152 -26.28 34.22 4.99
C SER A 152 -26.07 35.54 5.73
N LEU A 153 -24.92 36.18 5.54
CA LEU A 153 -24.59 37.46 6.15
C LEU A 153 -25.55 38.56 5.67
N GLN A 154 -25.80 38.66 4.35
CA GLN A 154 -26.75 39.62 3.79
C GLN A 154 -28.16 39.41 4.32
N GLN A 155 -28.61 38.17 4.48
CA GLN A 155 -29.90 37.86 5.10
C GLN A 155 -29.97 38.30 6.56
N LYS A 156 -28.90 38.08 7.35
CA LYS A 156 -28.82 38.53 8.74
C LYS A 156 -28.82 40.05 8.85
N ILE A 157 -28.04 40.75 8.02
CA ILE A 157 -28.02 42.23 7.96
C ILE A 157 -29.42 42.76 7.62
N LYS A 158 -30.09 42.18 6.60
CA LYS A 158 -31.45 42.59 6.22
C LYS A 158 -32.46 42.39 7.36
N LYS A 159 -32.35 41.29 8.12
CA LYS A 159 -33.19 41.05 9.31
C LYS A 159 -32.89 42.07 10.42
N ALA A 160 -31.62 42.34 10.71
CA ALA A 160 -31.22 43.32 11.73
C ALA A 160 -31.73 44.73 11.38
N ASN A 161 -31.59 45.17 10.12
CA ASN A 161 -32.10 46.47 9.67
C ASN A 161 -33.63 46.59 9.83
N LYS A 162 -34.38 45.52 9.56
CA LYS A 162 -35.84 45.50 9.79
C LYS A 162 -36.18 45.67 11.27
N LEU A 163 -35.47 44.97 12.16
CA LEU A 163 -35.69 45.07 13.61
C LEU A 163 -35.34 46.48 14.12
N VAL A 164 -34.24 47.06 13.66
CA VAL A 164 -33.87 48.44 14.02
C VAL A 164 -34.92 49.45 13.55
N HIS A 165 -35.52 49.25 12.37
CA HIS A 165 -36.60 50.13 11.88
C HIS A 165 -37.90 49.97 12.69
N GLN A 166 -38.18 48.78 13.22
CA GLN A 166 -39.34 48.52 14.08
C GLN A 166 -39.19 49.11 15.49
N LEU A 167 -37.95 49.30 15.97
CA LEU A 167 -37.65 49.92 17.27
C LEU A 167 -37.61 51.45 17.24
N LYS A 168 -37.64 52.05 16.04
CA LYS A 168 -37.62 53.52 15.84
C LYS A 168 -39.02 54.14 15.65
N HIS A 169 -40.07 53.33 15.65
CA HIS A 169 -41.48 53.74 15.66
C HIS A 169 -42.12 53.27 16.96
#